data_AF-A0A6S7F0B9-F1
#
_entry.id   AF-A0A6S7F0B9-F1
#
_cell.length_a   1.000
_cell.length_b   1.000
_cell.length_c   1.000
_cell.angle_alpha   90.00
_cell.angle_beta   90.00
_cell.angle_gamma   90.00
#
_symmetry.space_group_name_H-M   'P 1'
#
loop_
_entity.id
_entity.type
_entity.pdbx_description
1 polymer ?
#
loop_
_entity_poly.entity_id
_entity_poly.type
_entity_poly.pdbx_seq_one_letter_code
_entity_poly.pdbx_strand_id
1 'polypeptide(L)' 'MNDNGILEQVQGQYVAEAIKTLPPAVTAEDREYLVEVDAGHAGRVRLTFRKQKAKRGKFSHWFWQAKRAEKV' A
#
# COMPACT_ATOMS: atom_id res chain seq x y z
N MET A 1 -4.27 14.87 10.45
CA MET A 1 -5.22 14.91 9.31
C MET A 1 -4.88 13.73 8.42
N ASN A 2 -5.79 12.77 8.28
CA ASN A 2 -5.57 11.55 7.50
C ASN A 2 -5.66 11.89 6.02
N ASP A 3 -4.50 11.97 5.36
CA ASP A 3 -4.38 12.13 3.91
C ASP A 3 -4.57 10.77 3.20
N ASN A 4 -5.64 10.06 3.52
CA ASN A 4 -5.90 8.70 3.02
C ASN A 4 -6.56 8.71 1.63
N GLY A 5 -7.03 9.86 1.14
CA GLY A 5 -7.81 9.96 -0.09
C GLY A 5 -9.05 9.05 -0.04
N ILE A 6 -9.28 8.27 -1.09
CA ILE A 6 -10.40 7.31 -1.17
C ILE A 6 -10.03 5.89 -0.70
N LEU A 7 -8.95 5.73 0.08
CA LEU A 7 -8.45 4.41 0.46
C LEU A 7 -9.50 3.59 1.24
N GLU A 8 -10.35 4.24 2.02
CA GLU A 8 -11.46 3.59 2.74
C GLU A 8 -12.51 2.94 1.83
N GLN A 9 -12.58 3.36 0.56
CA GLN A 9 -13.48 2.81 -0.46
C GLN A 9 -12.83 1.65 -1.22
N VAL A 10 -11.51 1.49 -1.12
CA VAL A 10 -10.77 0.40 -1.79
C VAL A 10 -10.83 -0.85 -0.91
N GLN A 11 -11.47 -1.90 -1.40
CA GLN A 11 -11.54 -3.16 -0.66
C GLN A 11 -10.14 -3.77 -0.47
N GLY A 12 -9.92 -4.38 0.70
CA GLY A 12 -8.61 -4.91 1.08
C GLY A 12 -8.02 -5.94 0.11
N GLN A 13 -8.86 -6.66 -0.64
CA GLN A 13 -8.40 -7.59 -1.68
C GLN A 13 -7.59 -6.89 -2.79
N TYR A 14 -8.01 -5.71 -3.24
CA TYR A 14 -7.29 -4.97 -4.29
C TYR A 14 -5.98 -4.40 -3.77
N VAL A 15 -5.94 -4.02 -2.49
CA VAL A 15 -4.69 -3.63 -1.81
C VAL A 15 -3.74 -4.82 -1.72
N ALA A 16 -4.24 -6.01 -1.37
CA ALA A 16 -3.42 -7.22 -1.28
C ALA A 16 -2.87 -7.65 -2.66
N GLU A 17 -3.66 -7.55 -3.73
CA GLU A 17 -3.18 -7.77 -5.10
C GLU A 17 -2.12 -6.75 -5.50
N ALA A 18 -2.33 -5.47 -5.21
CA ALA A 18 -1.34 -4.42 -5.49
C ALA A 18 -0.01 -4.65 -4.76
N ILE A 19 -0.05 -5.15 -3.52
CA ILE A 19 1.17 -5.46 -2.75
C ILE A 19 2.04 -6.50 -3.46
N LYS A 20 1.44 -7.44 -4.20
CA LYS A 20 2.19 -8.48 -4.92
C LYS A 20 3.04 -7.93 -6.07
N THR A 21 2.75 -6.72 -6.56
CA THR A 21 3.53 -6.07 -7.63
C THR A 21 4.70 -5.26 -7.09
N LEU A 22 4.79 -5.08 -5.77
CA LEU A 22 5.87 -4.35 -5.12
C LEU A 22 7.08 -5.27 -4.91
N PRO A 23 8.31 -4.71 -4.90
CA PRO A 23 9.47 -5.47 -4.48
C PRO A 23 9.34 -5.94 -3.01
N PRO A 24 10.11 -6.95 -2.59
CA PRO A 24 10.15 -7.34 -1.18
C PRO A 24 10.46 -6.15 -0.27
N ALA A 25 9.62 -5.91 0.75
CA ALA A 25 9.71 -4.72 1.61
C ALA A 25 11.06 -4.60 2.35
N VAL A 26 11.75 -5.72 2.58
CA VAL A 26 13.04 -5.77 3.26
C VAL A 26 14.19 -5.18 2.41
N THR A 27 14.12 -5.32 1.08
CA THR A 27 15.16 -4.81 0.16
C THR A 27 14.75 -3.55 -0.58
N ALA A 28 13.48 -3.15 -0.50
CA ALA A 28 12.98 -1.95 -1.15
C ALA A 28 13.64 -0.67 -0.61
N GLU A 29 13.77 0.34 -1.46
CA GLU A 29 14.21 1.68 -1.05
C GLU A 29 13.23 2.28 -0.04
N ASP A 30 13.71 3.20 0.80
CA ASP A 30 12.83 3.92 1.72
C ASP A 30 12.17 5.12 1.03
N ARG A 31 11.30 4.80 0.07
CA ARG A 31 10.50 5.75 -0.70
C ARG A 31 9.03 5.32 -0.79
N GLU A 32 8.20 6.18 -1.32
CA GLU A 32 6.83 5.82 -1.68
C GLU A 32 6.82 5.05 -2.99
N TYR A 33 5.91 4.07 -3.07
CA TYR A 33 5.68 3.27 -4.26
C TYR A 33 4.23 3.44 -4.71
N LEU A 34 4.04 3.68 -6.00
CA LEU A 34 2.74 3.90 -6.59
C LEU A 34 2.35 2.66 -7.40
N VAL A 35 1.12 2.19 -7.21
CA VAL A 35 0.56 1.08 -7.98
C VAL A 35 -0.83 1.47 -8.44
N GLU A 36 -1.10 1.35 -9.73
CA GLU A 36 -2.45 1.52 -10.26
C GLU A 36 -3.16 0.18 -10.36
N VAL A 37 -4.38 0.11 -9.84
CA VAL A 37 -5.21 -1.09 -9.90
C VAL A 37 -6.65 -0.75 -10.28
N ASP A 38 -7.35 -1.70 -10.88
CA ASP A 38 -8.80 -1.68 -10.95
C ASP A 38 -9.38 -2.18 -9.62
N ALA A 39 -10.06 -1.30 -8.89
CA ALA A 39 -10.65 -1.58 -7.57
C ALA A 39 -12.17 -1.86 -7.64
N GLY A 40 -12.66 -2.34 -8.79
CA GLY A 40 -14.06 -2.70 -9.00
C GLY A 40 -14.94 -1.46 -8.91
N HIS A 41 -15.83 -1.40 -7.90
CA HIS A 41 -16.77 -0.30 -7.73
C HIS A 41 -16.11 1.08 -7.51
N ALA A 42 -14.88 1.11 -6.99
CA ALA A 42 -14.13 2.35 -6.83
C ALA A 42 -13.48 2.83 -8.15
N GLY A 43 -13.51 2.01 -9.20
CA GLY A 43 -12.88 2.25 -10.48
C GLY A 43 -11.36 2.07 -10.45
N ARG A 44 -10.68 2.64 -11.44
CA ARG A 44 -9.22 2.65 -11.49
C ARG A 44 -8.66 3.65 -10.49
N VAL A 45 -7.79 3.15 -9.62
CA VAL A 45 -7.20 3.93 -8.52
C VAL A 45 -5.68 3.80 -8.51
N ARG A 46 -5.01 4.85 -8.06
CA ARG A 46 -3.59 4.85 -7.73
C ARG A 46 -3.43 4.71 -6.22
N LEU A 47 -2.77 3.65 -5.79
CA LEU A 47 -2.43 3.35 -4.41
C LEU A 47 -1.00 3.78 -4.11
N THR A 48 -0.82 4.53 -3.02
CA THR A 48 0.48 4.91 -2.49
C THR A 48 0.85 3.98 -1.33
N PHE A 49 1.97 3.29 -1.47
CA PHE A 49 2.51 2.38 -0.47
C PHE A 49 3.79 2.93 0.15
N ARG A 50 3.94 2.71 1.45
CA ARG A 50 5.19 2.93 2.18
C ARG A 50 5.58 1.66 2.92
N LYS A 51 6.86 1.29 2.87
CA LYS A 51 7.36 0.20 3.71
C LYS A 51 7.33 0.64 5.16
N GLN A 52 6.92 -0.25 6.05
CA GLN A 52 6.84 -0.03 7.49
C GLN A 52 7.59 -1.14 8.21
N LYS A 53 8.12 -0.81 9.39
CA LYS A 53 8.83 -1.77 10.24
C LYS A 53 8.03 -2.01 11.50
N ALA A 54 7.61 -3.25 11.72
CA ALA A 54 7.14 -3.69 13.03
C ALA A 54 8.32 -4.33 13.78
N LYS A 55 8.48 -3.99 15.06
CA LYS A 55 9.48 -4.59 15.95
C LYS A 55 8.79 -5.22 17.15
N ARG A 56 9.12 -6.47 17.46
CA ARG A 56 8.69 -7.17 18.67
C ARG A 56 9.89 -7.87 19.32
N GLY A 57 10.37 -7.32 20.43
CA GLY A 57 11.59 -7.79 21.08
C GLY A 57 12.79 -7.77 20.12
N LYS A 58 13.40 -8.94 19.91
CA LYS A 58 14.54 -9.12 18.98
C LYS A 58 14.13 -9.28 17.51
N PHE A 59 12.84 -9.44 17.22
CA PHE A 59 12.35 -9.66 15.86
C PHE A 59 11.91 -8.35 15.22
N SER A 60 12.21 -8.19 13.93
CA SER A 60 11.72 -7.10 13.10
C SER A 60 11.14 -7.66 11.81
N HIS A 61 10.01 -7.10 11.37
CA HIS A 61 9.36 -7.46 10.12
C HIS A 61 9.08 -6.20 9.30
N TRP A 62 9.47 -6.24 8.02
CA TRP A 62 9.16 -5.19 7.06
C TRP A 62 7.94 -5.59 6.26
N PHE A 63 6.98 -4.69 6.12
CA PHE A 63 5.75 -4.92 5.38
C PHE A 63 5.32 -3.66 4.64
N TRP A 64 4.50 -3.83 3.61
CA TRP A 64 3.89 -2.71 2.89
C TRP A 64 2.63 -2.24 3.60
N GLN A 65 2.49 -0.91 3.72
CA GLN A 65 1.27 -0.28 4.19
C GLN A 65 0.76 0.67 3.09
N ALA A 66 -0.50 0.50 2.69
CA ALA A 66 -1.18 1.50 1.87
C ALA A 66 -1.44 2.75 2.72
N LYS A 67 -1.03 3.91 2.23
CA LYS A 67 -1.15 5.21 2.92
C LYS A 67 -2.25 6.07 2.33
N ARG A 68 -2.43 6.03 1.02
CA ARG A 68 -3.38 6.86 0.28
C ARG A 68 -3.88 6.13 -0.95
N ALA A 69 -5.11 6.44 -1.35
CA ALA A 69 -5.63 6.06 -2.66
C ALA A 69 -6.25 7.27 -3.35
N GLU A 70 -6.05 7.38 -4.66
CA GLU A 70 -6.58 8.46 -5.49
C GLU A 70 -7.23 7.87 -6.74
N LYS A 71 -8.26 8.53 -7.28
CA LYS A 71 -8.77 8.18 -8.61
C LYS A 71 -7.75 8.61 -9.66
N VAL A 72 -7.61 7.79 -10.70
CA VAL A 72 -6.78 8.10 -11.88
C VAL A 72 -7.60 8.89 -12.89
#